data_AF-A0A1A0HIN2-F1
#
_entry.id   AF-A0A1A0HIN2-F1
#
_cell.length_a   1.000
_cell.length_b   1.000
_cell.length_c   1.000
_cell.angle_alpha   90.00
_cell.angle_beta   90.00
_cell.angle_gamma   90.00
#
_symmetry.space_group_name_H-M   'P 1'
#
loop_
_entity.id
_entity.type
_entity.pdbx_description
1 polymer ?
#
loop_
_entity_poly.entity_id
_entity_poly.type
_entity_poly.pdbx_seq_one_letter_code
_entity_poly.pdbx_strand_id
1 'polypeptide(L)'
;YDRHPILKRIPRFLRPYTTQFITAPVSHVTAFVVLHEITAVVPLIGIWYLLHQYHDTLMVSVLDLPSWATEKGTKIIDKALQDYDFGTFSIGEKLQLIKEGAYAYVIVKSLFPVRIAISILGMPWFAKWFVLPFTRIFSKK
;
A
#
# COMPACT_ATOMS: atom_id res chain seq x y z
N TYR A 1 10.58 -21.14 -27.09
CA TYR A 1 10.26 -19.98 -26.24
C TYR A 1 10.16 -18.64 -26.99
N ASP A 2 10.49 -18.54 -28.30
CA ASP A 2 10.57 -17.27 -29.07
C ASP A 2 9.52 -17.04 -30.18
N ARG A 3 8.30 -17.61 -30.07
CA ARG A 3 7.31 -17.46 -31.17
C ARG A 3 6.45 -16.19 -31.11
N HIS A 4 6.41 -15.46 -30.00
CA HIS A 4 5.58 -14.25 -29.90
C HIS A 4 6.31 -13.02 -30.49
N PRO A 5 5.71 -12.30 -31.46
CA PRO A 5 6.35 -11.17 -32.15
C PRO A 5 6.78 -10.03 -31.19
N ILE A 6 6.13 -9.92 -30.03
CA ILE A 6 6.44 -8.93 -28.98
C ILE A 6 7.80 -9.19 -28.32
N LEU A 7 8.17 -10.45 -28.10
CA LEU A 7 9.42 -10.82 -27.39
C LEU A 7 10.68 -10.48 -28.21
N LYS A 8 10.54 -10.34 -29.55
CA LYS A 8 11.63 -9.92 -30.43
C LYS A 8 12.02 -8.45 -30.24
N ARG A 9 11.11 -7.62 -29.71
CA ARG A 9 11.32 -6.18 -29.48
C ARG A 9 11.85 -5.86 -28.07
N ILE A 10 11.99 -6.86 -27.20
CA ILE A 10 12.37 -6.69 -25.80
C ILE A 10 13.83 -7.12 -25.57
N PRO A 11 14.64 -6.32 -24.85
CA PRO A 11 16.03 -6.66 -24.55
C PRO A 11 16.13 -7.96 -23.74
N ARG A 12 17.23 -8.70 -23.93
CA ARG A 12 17.36 -10.10 -23.48
C ARG A 12 17.09 -10.29 -21.97
N PHE A 13 17.43 -9.33 -21.13
CA PHE A 13 17.26 -9.40 -19.69
C PHE A 13 15.78 -9.32 -19.21
N LEU A 14 14.88 -8.75 -20.01
CA LEU A 14 13.44 -8.66 -19.67
C LEU A 14 12.61 -9.83 -20.20
N ARG A 15 13.17 -10.67 -21.06
CA ARG A 15 12.46 -11.82 -21.66
C ARG A 15 11.90 -12.82 -20.63
N PRO A 16 12.61 -13.18 -19.54
CA PRO A 16 12.07 -14.11 -18.54
C PRO A 16 10.82 -13.58 -17.84
N TYR A 17 10.80 -12.28 -17.54
CA TYR A 17 9.63 -11.61 -16.96
C TYR A 17 8.48 -11.55 -17.98
N THR A 18 8.76 -11.02 -19.18
CA THR A 18 7.71 -10.79 -20.19
C THR A 18 7.07 -12.08 -20.71
N THR A 19 7.84 -13.16 -20.82
CA THR A 19 7.30 -14.47 -21.23
C THR A 19 6.27 -15.04 -20.26
N GLN A 20 6.44 -14.81 -18.95
CA GLN A 20 5.46 -15.23 -17.93
C GLN A 20 4.21 -14.35 -17.93
N PHE A 21 4.36 -13.05 -18.16
CA PHE A 21 3.24 -12.11 -18.27
C PHE A 21 2.31 -12.44 -19.46
N ILE A 22 2.86 -12.80 -20.62
CA ILE A 22 2.08 -13.05 -21.84
C ILE A 22 1.21 -14.32 -21.72
N THR A 23 1.65 -15.31 -20.95
CA THR A 23 0.96 -16.61 -20.86
C THR A 23 -0.18 -16.65 -19.85
N ALA A 24 -0.18 -15.77 -18.84
CA ALA A 24 -1.25 -15.69 -17.84
C ALA A 24 -1.49 -14.24 -17.33
N PRO A 25 -1.86 -13.30 -18.22
CA PRO A 25 -1.89 -11.87 -17.89
C PRO A 25 -2.84 -11.54 -16.74
N VAL A 26 -4.00 -12.20 -16.66
CA VAL A 26 -5.01 -11.97 -15.61
C VAL A 26 -4.48 -12.35 -14.22
N SER A 27 -3.81 -13.50 -14.09
CA SER A 27 -3.23 -13.94 -12.81
C SER A 27 -2.12 -13.02 -12.33
N HIS A 28 -1.34 -12.47 -13.27
CA HIS A 28 -0.26 -11.53 -12.99
C HIS A 28 -0.86 -10.19 -12.52
N VAL A 29 -1.83 -9.62 -13.24
CA VAL A 29 -2.51 -8.38 -12.81
C VAL A 29 -3.20 -8.55 -11.45
N THR A 30 -3.86 -9.68 -11.21
CA THR A 30 -4.51 -9.98 -9.92
C THR A 30 -3.48 -10.04 -8.80
N ALA A 31 -2.36 -10.73 -9.03
CA ALA A 31 -1.24 -10.77 -8.07
C ALA A 31 -0.68 -9.37 -7.78
N PHE A 32 -0.56 -8.52 -8.80
CA PHE A 32 -0.07 -7.16 -8.62
C PHE A 32 -1.00 -6.34 -7.73
N VAL A 33 -2.31 -6.36 -7.98
CA VAL A 33 -3.28 -5.61 -7.18
C VAL A 33 -3.28 -6.10 -5.73
N VAL A 34 -3.33 -7.41 -5.50
CA VAL A 34 -3.30 -7.97 -4.14
C VAL A 34 -2.02 -7.58 -3.41
N LEU A 35 -0.87 -7.68 -4.07
CA LEU A 35 0.41 -7.32 -3.47
C LEU A 35 0.53 -5.81 -3.23
N HIS A 36 -0.07 -4.99 -4.11
CA HIS A 36 -0.15 -3.54 -3.94
C HIS A 36 -0.96 -3.16 -2.71
N GLU A 37 -2.11 -3.80 -2.49
CA GLU A 37 -2.95 -3.55 -1.32
C GLU A 37 -2.26 -4.00 -0.03
N ILE A 38 -1.64 -5.19 -0.02
CA ILE A 38 -0.92 -5.70 1.15
C ILE A 38 0.24 -4.77 1.52
N THR A 39 1.01 -4.32 0.52
CA THR A 39 2.13 -3.39 0.73
C THR A 39 1.68 -1.97 1.04
N ALA A 40 0.38 -1.65 0.97
CA ALA A 40 -0.18 -0.41 1.49
C ALA A 40 -0.70 -0.57 2.93
N VAL A 41 -1.47 -1.63 3.21
CA VAL A 41 -2.12 -1.86 4.52
C VAL A 41 -1.11 -2.21 5.60
N VAL A 42 -0.18 -3.13 5.33
CA VAL A 42 0.79 -3.59 6.35
C VAL A 42 1.69 -2.44 6.82
N PRO A 43 2.31 -1.64 5.93
CA PRO A 43 3.08 -0.49 6.37
C PRO A 43 2.23 0.60 7.01
N LEU A 44 0.98 0.80 6.57
CA LEU A 44 0.09 1.80 7.17
C LEU A 44 -0.18 1.49 8.64
N ILE A 45 -0.61 0.26 8.92
CA ILE A 45 -0.88 -0.19 10.29
C ILE A 45 0.40 -0.24 11.10
N GLY A 46 1.49 -0.77 10.53
CA GLY A 46 2.79 -0.88 11.20
C GLY A 46 3.38 0.48 11.59
N ILE A 47 3.39 1.44 10.66
CA ILE A 47 3.89 2.80 10.92
C ILE A 47 2.98 3.51 11.93
N TRP A 48 1.66 3.42 11.77
CA TRP A 48 0.73 4.02 12.73
C TRP A 48 0.93 3.46 14.13
N TYR A 49 1.04 2.13 14.27
CA TYR A 49 1.30 1.49 15.56
C TYR A 49 2.64 1.93 16.17
N LEU A 50 3.69 2.03 15.37
CA LEU A 50 4.99 2.51 15.85
C LEU A 50 4.94 3.97 16.28
N LEU A 51 4.26 4.83 15.52
CA LEU A 51 4.07 6.24 15.89
C LEU A 51 3.24 6.39 17.17
N HIS A 52 2.22 5.55 17.34
CA HIS A 52 1.40 5.52 18.54
C HIS A 52 2.21 5.09 19.78
N GLN A 53 3.02 4.03 19.66
CA GLN A 53 3.82 3.51 20.78
C GLN A 53 5.03 4.37 21.14
N TYR A 54 5.65 5.01 20.15
CA TYR A 54 6.86 5.80 20.32
C TYR A 54 6.60 7.29 20.05
N HIS A 55 5.41 7.78 20.39
CA HIS A 55 4.99 9.16 20.13
C HIS A 55 6.03 10.17 20.61
N ASP A 56 6.47 10.04 21.86
CA ASP A 56 7.38 10.99 22.51
C ASP A 56 8.76 11.07 21.86
N THR A 57 9.20 10.01 21.16
CA THR A 57 10.52 9.96 20.54
C THR A 57 10.48 10.17 19.03
N LEU A 58 9.42 9.70 18.37
CA LEU A 58 9.27 9.76 16.92
C LEU A 58 8.48 10.99 16.46
N MET A 59 7.63 11.60 17.30
CA MET A 59 6.79 12.74 16.86
C MET A 59 7.34 14.11 17.26
N VAL A 60 8.45 14.17 18.00
CA VAL A 60 9.10 15.44 18.40
C VAL A 60 9.78 16.17 17.23
N SER A 61 9.95 15.55 16.07
CA SER A 61 10.64 16.18 14.93
C SER A 61 10.35 15.61 13.54
N VAL A 62 9.48 14.61 13.41
CA VAL A 62 9.28 13.91 12.15
C VAL A 62 8.22 14.63 11.32
N LEU A 63 8.72 15.56 10.50
CA LEU A 63 8.04 16.16 9.35
C LEU A 63 6.96 17.19 9.73
N ASP A 64 7.24 18.47 9.47
CA ASP A 64 6.13 19.40 9.25
C ASP A 64 5.35 18.86 8.04
N LEU A 65 4.13 18.40 8.31
CA LEU A 65 3.21 18.04 7.24
C LEU A 65 3.10 19.24 6.29
N PRO A 66 3.20 19.05 4.97
CA PRO A 66 3.03 20.16 4.05
C PRO A 66 1.66 20.81 4.27
N SER A 67 1.55 22.11 4.03
CA SER A 67 0.37 22.92 4.39
C SER A 67 -0.96 22.35 3.87
N TRP A 68 -0.96 21.73 2.70
CA TRP A 68 -2.16 21.07 2.15
C TRP A 68 -2.61 19.84 2.96
N ALA A 69 -1.67 19.13 3.60
CA ALA A 69 -1.93 17.94 4.40
C ALA A 69 -2.39 18.33 5.81
N THR A 70 -1.79 19.38 6.40
CA THR A 70 -2.28 19.93 7.67
C THR A 70 -3.69 20.48 7.52
N GLU A 71 -3.96 21.32 6.52
CA GLU A 71 -5.29 21.90 6.31
C GLU A 71 -6.37 20.83 6.10
N LYS A 72 -6.05 19.78 5.33
CA LYS A 72 -6.97 18.65 5.12
C LYS A 72 -7.16 17.84 6.40
N GLY A 73 -6.10 17.63 7.17
CA GLY A 73 -6.14 16.97 8.47
C GLY A 73 -7.04 17.73 9.46
N THR A 74 -6.86 19.04 9.59
CA THR A 74 -7.67 19.89 10.47
C THR A 74 -9.14 19.86 10.07
N LYS A 75 -9.48 19.92 8.78
CA LYS A 75 -10.88 19.82 8.32
C LYS A 75 -11.52 18.46 8.63
N ILE A 76 -10.75 17.37 8.52
CA ILE A 76 -11.24 16.02 8.87
C ILE A 76 -11.45 15.92 10.39
N ILE A 77 -10.52 16.46 11.17
CA ILE A 77 -10.60 16.55 12.63
C ILE A 77 -11.84 17.34 13.04
N ASP A 78 -12.05 18.54 12.48
CA ASP A 78 -13.18 19.40 12.82
C ASP A 78 -14.52 18.72 12.50
N LYS A 79 -14.61 18.06 11.34
CA LYS A 79 -15.79 17.23 11.01
C LYS A 79 -15.98 16.05 11.95
N ALA A 80 -14.92 15.33 12.29
CA ALA A 80 -15.01 14.18 13.18
C ALA A 80 -15.40 14.59 14.61
N LEU A 81 -14.91 15.74 15.08
CA LEU A 81 -15.30 16.33 16.37
C LEU A 81 -16.76 16.81 16.37
N GLN A 82 -17.25 17.30 15.23
CA GLN A 82 -18.62 17.78 15.07
C GLN A 82 -19.65 16.65 14.90
N ASP A 83 -19.30 15.60 14.14
CA ASP A 83 -20.21 14.51 13.79
C ASP A 83 -20.28 13.41 14.87
N TYR A 84 -19.25 13.30 15.73
CA TYR A 84 -19.22 12.28 16.78
C TYR A 84 -19.05 12.89 18.18
N ASP A 85 -20.15 12.91 18.94
CA ASP A 85 -20.15 13.13 20.39
C ASP A 85 -19.71 11.86 21.13
N PHE A 86 -18.41 11.64 21.20
CA PHE A 86 -17.81 10.52 21.91
C PHE A 86 -17.61 10.89 23.39
N GLY A 87 -18.65 10.82 24.21
CA GLY A 87 -18.48 10.89 25.66
C GLY A 87 -17.53 9.78 26.13
N THR A 88 -16.28 10.14 26.49
CA THR A 88 -15.29 9.47 27.38
C THR A 88 -13.80 9.72 27.03
N PHE A 89 -13.46 10.18 25.82
CA PHE A 89 -12.05 10.47 25.43
C PHE A 89 -11.73 11.95 25.48
N SER A 90 -10.53 12.34 25.94
CA SER A 90 -10.11 13.74 25.90
C SER A 90 -9.88 14.20 24.45
N ILE A 91 -10.10 15.49 24.18
CA ILE A 91 -9.90 16.09 22.86
C ILE A 91 -8.44 15.93 22.40
N GLY A 92 -7.48 15.97 23.35
CA GLY A 92 -6.05 15.81 23.07
C GLY A 92 -5.69 14.43 22.51
N GLU A 93 -6.17 13.36 23.14
CA GLU A 93 -5.89 11.97 22.70
C GLU A 93 -6.49 11.69 21.30
N LYS A 94 -7.68 12.22 21.03
CA LYS A 94 -8.32 12.12 19.71
C LYS A 94 -7.49 12.82 18.63
N LEU A 95 -7.07 14.05 18.91
CA LEU A 95 -6.24 14.84 18.00
C LEU A 95 -4.94 14.12 17.69
N GLN A 96 -4.32 13.56 18.72
CA GLN A 96 -3.06 12.82 18.61
C GLN A 96 -3.21 11.57 17.73
N LEU A 97 -4.25 10.76 17.97
CA LEU A 97 -4.51 9.55 17.19
C LEU A 97 -4.78 9.86 15.71
N ILE A 98 -5.54 10.93 15.43
CA ILE A 98 -5.80 11.36 14.05
C ILE A 98 -4.52 11.87 13.37
N LYS A 99 -3.68 12.65 14.09
CA LYS A 99 -2.39 13.12 13.59
C LYS A 99 -1.47 11.95 13.24
N GLU A 100 -1.33 10.99 14.15
CA GLU A 100 -0.54 9.77 13.93
C GLU A 100 -0.99 9.02 12.67
N GLY A 101 -2.31 8.88 12.48
CA GLY A 101 -2.87 8.27 11.28
C GLY A 101 -2.55 9.06 10.00
N ALA A 102 -2.63 10.39 10.06
CA ALA A 102 -2.29 11.27 8.94
C ALA A 102 -0.79 11.18 8.58
N TYR A 103 0.09 11.14 9.58
CA TYR A 103 1.53 10.92 9.39
C TYR A 103 1.83 9.57 8.76
N ALA A 104 1.25 8.50 9.29
CA ALA A 104 1.40 7.16 8.72
C ALA A 104 0.94 7.13 7.25
N TYR A 105 -0.20 7.77 6.94
CA TYR A 105 -0.69 7.87 5.57
C TYR A 105 0.29 8.62 4.65
N VAL A 106 0.83 9.76 5.09
CA VAL A 106 1.78 10.55 4.28
C VAL A 106 3.07 9.77 4.03
N ILE A 107 3.60 9.08 5.04
CA ILE A 107 4.78 8.22 4.90
C ILE A 107 4.50 7.06 3.94
N VAL A 108 3.39 6.35 4.12
CA VAL A 108 3.04 5.25 3.21
C VAL A 108 2.85 5.77 1.79
N LYS A 109 2.24 6.94 1.62
CA LYS A 109 2.01 7.57 0.32
C LYS A 109 3.31 8.01 -0.34
N SER A 110 4.29 8.51 0.40
CA SER A 110 5.60 8.85 -0.16
C SER A 110 6.35 7.61 -0.64
N LEU A 111 6.13 6.46 -0.01
CA LEU A 111 6.66 5.16 -0.43
C LEU A 111 6.00 4.59 -1.71
N PHE A 112 5.00 5.26 -2.30
CA PHE A 112 4.27 4.78 -3.49
C PHE A 112 5.17 4.25 -4.61
N PRO A 113 6.25 4.94 -5.06
CA PRO A 113 7.11 4.43 -6.13
C PRO A 113 7.79 3.11 -5.77
N VAL A 114 8.24 3.00 -4.51
CA VAL A 114 8.89 1.79 -3.99
C VAL A 114 7.87 0.64 -3.92
N ARG A 115 6.63 0.91 -3.49
CA ARG A 115 5.56 -0.11 -3.44
C ARG A 115 5.25 -0.65 -4.83
N ILE A 116 5.21 0.20 -5.85
CA ILE A 116 5.01 -0.23 -7.24
C ILE A 116 6.16 -1.14 -7.68
N ALA A 117 7.41 -0.75 -7.43
CA ALA A 117 8.57 -1.56 -7.78
C ALA A 117 8.55 -2.94 -7.08
N ILE A 118 8.32 -2.96 -5.76
CA ILE A 118 8.19 -4.20 -4.98
C ILE A 118 7.04 -5.06 -5.49
N SER A 119 5.88 -4.45 -5.79
CA SER A 119 4.72 -5.17 -6.29
C SER A 119 5.00 -5.82 -7.64
N ILE A 120 5.65 -5.10 -8.58
CA ILE A 120 6.01 -5.64 -9.90
C ILE A 120 7.00 -6.80 -9.77
N LEU A 121 8.03 -6.66 -8.92
CA LEU A 121 9.06 -7.69 -8.74
C LEU A 121 8.54 -8.94 -8.02
N GLY A 122 7.64 -8.77 -7.05
CA GLY A 122 7.07 -9.86 -6.26
C GLY A 122 5.93 -10.61 -6.97
N MET A 123 5.26 -9.95 -7.93
CA MET A 123 4.13 -10.51 -8.67
C MET A 123 4.37 -11.87 -9.34
N PRO A 124 5.47 -12.16 -10.08
CA PRO A 124 5.67 -13.48 -10.71
C PRO A 124 5.84 -14.62 -9.70
N TRP A 125 6.37 -14.33 -8.51
CA TRP A 125 6.46 -15.29 -7.42
C TRP A 125 5.08 -15.45 -6.74
N PHE A 126 4.43 -14.34 -6.39
CA PHE A 126 3.14 -14.34 -5.69
C PHE A 126 2.02 -14.98 -6.51
N ALA A 127 1.99 -14.73 -7.82
CA ALA A 127 1.03 -15.35 -8.72
C ALA A 127 1.11 -16.89 -8.68
N LYS A 128 2.33 -17.45 -8.60
CA LYS A 128 2.54 -18.91 -8.57
C LYS A 128 2.07 -19.55 -7.27
N TRP A 129 2.32 -18.89 -6.15
CA TRP A 129 2.02 -19.42 -4.82
C TRP A 129 0.61 -19.15 -4.33
N PHE A 130 0.02 -18.01 -4.68
CA PHE A 130 -1.26 -17.58 -4.12
C PHE A 130 -2.35 -17.49 -5.19
N VAL A 131 -2.10 -16.92 -6.37
CA VAL A 131 -3.17 -16.72 -7.36
C VAL A 131 -3.51 -18.00 -8.14
N LEU A 132 -2.50 -18.74 -8.62
CA LEU A 132 -2.73 -19.97 -9.39
C LEU A 132 -3.44 -21.08 -8.60
N PRO A 133 -3.13 -21.33 -7.31
CA PRO A 133 -3.86 -22.33 -6.53
C PRO A 133 -5.32 -21.93 -6.31
N PHE A 134 -5.58 -20.67 -5.94
CA PHE A 134 -6.94 -20.19 -5.72
C PHE A 134 -7.78 -20.23 -7.00
N THR A 135 -7.25 -19.72 -8.11
CA THR A 135 -7.98 -19.75 -9.41
C THR A 135 -8.28 -21.18 -9.88
N ARG A 136 -7.41 -22.16 -9.64
CA ARG A 136 -7.68 -23.58 -9.94
C ARG A 136 -8.76 -24.20 -9.05
N ILE A 137 -8.87 -23.77 -7.80
CA ILE A 137 -9.94 -24.20 -6.89
C ILE A 137 -11.29 -23.66 -7.37
N PHE A 138 -11.35 -22.40 -7.80
CA PHE A 138 -12.60 -21.78 -8.28
C PHE A 138 -13.00 -22.18 -9.71
N SER A 139 -12.05 -22.58 -10.57
CA SER A 139 -12.33 -23.05 -11.93
C SER A 139 -12.79 -24.51 -12.00
N LYS A 140 -12.70 -25.28 -10.90
CA LYS A 140 -13.33 -26.59 -10.79
C LYS A 140 -14.78 -26.42 -10.31
N LYS A 141 -15.65 -25.97 -11.20
CA LYS A 141 -17.10 -26.17 -11.11
C LYS A 141 -17.67 -26.34 -12.50
#